data_AF-A0A9C7QCM3-F1
#
_entry.id   AF-A0A9C7QCM3-F1
#
_cell.length_a   1.000
_cell.length_b   1.000
_cell.length_c   1.000
_cell.angle_alpha   90.00
_cell.angle_beta   90.00
_cell.angle_gamma   90.00
#
_symmetry.space_group_name_H-M   'P 1'
#
loop_
_entity.id
_entity.type
_entity.pdbx_description
1 polymer ?
#
loop_
_entity_poly.entity_id
_entity_poly.type
_entity_poly.pdbx_seq_one_letter_code
_entity_poly.pdbx_strand_id
1 'polypeptide(L)'
;MADGRDIAFVEISAADVNGVEVGNARNRIKVEVSGAGRLVGLDNGDSTDYDSYKGDNRRLFSGKLLAMVESTLESGDIVVRAYSEGLEPAEITLRAEDCGSPEGVSVVSENGFPAAQTEYTREIPARRLVPVTDSSVFTPERPTGELRVKLFPEGCTYSDIKWSVVRRNGVESNLATVEWDGEKALVTAKGDGEFCVRAMVHNGAEHPQVIEDISFRAEGLGAAFKDAYGFISANTLDSSNVPTNMIEDGAISNFDGRTVMTYKDVDFGKTGSEIVSINIGACFDVPVEVWEGIPGEGTLLCSVKFGNNGHWCGFAGQDFPMSQRLTGVHDISVVISDRIIFGGIGFIPVQRAYDTNWVGEADSVYGDDYSITGRSVTGIGNNVIINYEGLDFGVAGTDELVISGVTRNPMNQIQLRYTPEGGSQKTVLLEFTQDGGREQRFTIPEITGVNDISFVFMPGSSFDFDWFRFE
;
A
#
# COMPACT_ATOMS: atom_id res chain seq x y z
N MET A 1 -38.55 -17.53 -37.09
CA MET A 1 -39.60 -18.54 -37.35
C MET A 1 -40.21 -18.94 -36.03
N ALA A 2 -41.52 -19.17 -35.95
CA ALA A 2 -42.22 -19.59 -34.73
C ALA A 2 -42.04 -21.09 -34.45
N ASP A 3 -40.79 -21.55 -34.40
CA ASP A 3 -40.46 -22.98 -34.28
C ASP A 3 -39.98 -23.37 -32.88
N GLY A 4 -39.98 -22.41 -31.94
CA GLY A 4 -39.54 -22.58 -30.56
C GLY A 4 -38.03 -22.71 -30.37
N ARG A 5 -37.22 -22.48 -31.43
CA ARG A 5 -35.77 -22.65 -31.44
C ARG A 5 -35.01 -21.52 -32.14
N ASP A 6 -35.68 -20.78 -33.02
CA ASP A 6 -35.07 -19.65 -33.72
C ASP A 6 -34.80 -18.50 -32.74
N ILE A 7 -33.60 -17.92 -32.83
CA ILE A 7 -33.08 -16.90 -31.91
C ILE A 7 -32.72 -15.64 -32.70
N ALA A 8 -33.28 -14.52 -32.26
CA ALA A 8 -32.86 -13.19 -32.66
C ALA A 8 -31.84 -12.62 -31.66
N PHE A 9 -30.76 -12.06 -32.19
CA PHE A 9 -29.76 -11.34 -31.42
C PHE A 9 -30.01 -9.84 -31.55
N VAL A 10 -30.41 -9.20 -30.46
CA VAL A 10 -30.75 -7.78 -30.39
C VAL A 10 -29.63 -7.03 -29.68
N GLU A 11 -28.88 -6.22 -30.42
CA GLU A 11 -27.89 -5.32 -29.83
C GLU A 11 -28.59 -4.11 -29.22
N ILE A 12 -28.21 -3.77 -27.99
CA ILE A 12 -28.64 -2.59 -27.25
C ILE A 12 -27.40 -1.73 -27.03
N SER A 13 -27.45 -0.48 -27.49
CA SER A 13 -26.38 0.50 -27.28
C SER A 13 -26.92 1.81 -26.71
N ALA A 14 -26.04 2.59 -26.09
CA ALA A 14 -26.35 3.93 -25.62
C ALA A 14 -25.71 4.99 -26.52
N ALA A 15 -26.47 6.01 -26.88
CA ALA A 15 -26.00 7.14 -27.68
C ALA A 15 -26.24 8.47 -26.95
N ASP A 16 -25.44 9.48 -27.31
CA ASP A 16 -25.67 10.85 -26.88
C ASP A 16 -26.84 11.51 -27.65
N VAL A 17 -27.15 12.77 -27.33
CA VAL A 17 -28.23 13.54 -27.97
C VAL A 17 -28.05 13.72 -29.49
N ASN A 18 -26.84 13.54 -30.01
CA ASN A 18 -26.54 13.63 -31.43
C ASN A 18 -26.57 12.26 -32.12
N GLY A 19 -26.91 11.19 -31.40
CA GLY A 19 -26.89 9.81 -31.91
C GLY A 19 -25.49 9.20 -31.97
N VAL A 20 -24.48 9.78 -31.29
CA VAL A 20 -23.13 9.23 -31.23
C VAL A 20 -23.05 8.19 -30.11
N GLU A 21 -22.61 6.97 -30.42
CA GLU A 21 -22.43 5.91 -29.41
C GLU A 21 -21.50 6.34 -28.27
N VAL A 22 -21.92 6.09 -27.04
CA VAL A 22 -21.17 6.42 -25.82
C VAL A 22 -20.36 5.21 -25.39
N GLY A 23 -19.12 5.13 -25.84
CA GLY A 23 -18.25 3.96 -25.64
C GLY A 23 -17.88 3.64 -24.19
N ASN A 24 -18.14 4.52 -23.22
CA ASN A 24 -17.97 4.24 -21.79
C ASN A 24 -19.31 4.12 -21.03
N ALA A 25 -20.43 4.00 -21.75
CA ALA A 25 -21.72 3.78 -21.11
C ALA A 25 -21.76 2.40 -20.45
N ARG A 26 -22.34 2.37 -19.25
CA ARG A 26 -22.40 1.21 -18.35
C ARG A 26 -23.70 1.14 -17.55
N ASN A 27 -24.73 1.79 -18.08
CA ASN A 27 -26.06 1.81 -17.52
C ASN A 27 -26.57 0.38 -17.29
N ARG A 28 -27.26 0.12 -16.18
CA ARG A 28 -27.99 -1.13 -15.99
C ARG A 28 -29.25 -1.09 -16.83
N ILE A 29 -29.33 -1.94 -17.84
CA ILE A 29 -30.47 -2.03 -18.75
C ILE A 29 -31.38 -3.13 -18.25
N LYS A 30 -32.66 -2.84 -18.07
CA LYS A 30 -33.70 -3.86 -17.99
C LYS A 30 -34.25 -4.13 -19.38
N VAL A 31 -34.43 -5.41 -19.70
CA VAL A 31 -35.01 -5.89 -20.94
C VAL A 31 -36.32 -6.62 -20.64
N GLU A 32 -37.38 -6.19 -21.31
CA GLU A 32 -38.70 -6.82 -21.26
C GLU A 32 -39.04 -7.36 -22.65
N VAL A 33 -39.42 -8.63 -22.73
CA VAL A 33 -39.84 -9.28 -23.98
C VAL A 33 -41.28 -9.75 -23.81
N SER A 34 -42.13 -9.42 -24.78
CA SER A 34 -43.54 -9.83 -24.79
C SER A 34 -44.00 -10.28 -26.18
N GLY A 35 -45.10 -11.04 -26.22
CA GLY A 35 -45.67 -11.57 -27.46
C GLY A 35 -45.13 -12.96 -27.82
N ALA A 36 -44.86 -13.18 -29.11
CA ALA A 36 -44.48 -14.47 -29.70
C ALA A 36 -43.02 -14.91 -29.42
N GLY A 37 -42.41 -14.41 -28.35
CA GLY A 37 -41.01 -14.64 -28.02
C GLY A 37 -40.72 -14.45 -26.54
N ARG A 38 -39.54 -14.89 -26.12
CA ARG A 38 -39.06 -14.78 -24.74
C ARG A 38 -37.58 -14.40 -24.70
N LEU A 39 -37.18 -13.75 -23.61
CA LEU A 39 -35.78 -13.48 -23.31
C LEU A 39 -35.11 -14.76 -22.83
N VAL A 40 -34.05 -15.19 -23.51
CA VAL A 40 -33.28 -16.37 -23.13
C VAL A 40 -31.87 -16.05 -22.70
N GLY A 41 -31.39 -14.82 -22.87
CA GLY A 41 -30.12 -14.45 -22.29
C GLY A 41 -29.72 -13.01 -22.51
N LEU A 42 -28.84 -12.53 -21.65
CA LEU A 42 -28.17 -11.23 -21.74
C LEU A 42 -26.67 -11.44 -21.65
N ASP A 43 -25.91 -10.74 -22.48
CA ASP A 43 -24.45 -10.76 -22.44
C ASP A 43 -23.87 -9.40 -22.84
N ASN A 44 -22.88 -8.93 -22.10
CA ASN A 44 -22.15 -7.69 -22.36
C ASN A 44 -20.65 -7.94 -22.67
N GLY A 45 -20.17 -9.17 -22.53
CA GLY A 45 -18.77 -9.53 -22.78
C GLY A 45 -17.78 -9.08 -21.68
N ASP A 46 -18.25 -8.58 -20.54
CA ASP A 46 -17.40 -8.24 -19.40
C ASP A 46 -17.07 -9.51 -18.59
N SER A 47 -15.81 -9.94 -18.61
CA SER A 47 -15.35 -11.13 -17.87
C SER A 47 -15.40 -10.98 -16.36
N THR A 48 -15.61 -9.75 -15.85
CA THR A 48 -15.71 -9.43 -14.43
C THR A 48 -17.16 -9.24 -13.95
N ASP A 49 -18.14 -9.35 -14.84
CA ASP A 49 -19.56 -9.22 -14.52
C ASP A 49 -20.20 -10.58 -14.20
N TYR A 50 -20.45 -10.79 -12.91
CA TYR A 50 -21.01 -12.04 -12.38
C TYR A 50 -22.54 -12.10 -12.41
N ASP A 51 -23.23 -11.12 -13.00
CA ASP A 51 -24.68 -11.21 -13.19
C ASP A 51 -25.05 -12.47 -13.99
N SER A 52 -26.20 -13.06 -13.69
CA SER A 52 -26.69 -14.24 -14.42
C SER A 52 -26.90 -13.91 -15.90
N TYR A 53 -26.39 -14.76 -16.79
CA TYR A 53 -26.74 -14.71 -18.22
C TYR A 53 -28.24 -14.91 -18.45
N LYS A 54 -28.91 -15.65 -17.56
CA LYS A 54 -30.36 -15.88 -17.57
C LYS A 54 -31.00 -14.91 -16.57
N GLY A 55 -31.25 -13.69 -17.00
CA GLY A 55 -31.89 -12.64 -16.21
C GLY A 55 -32.56 -11.63 -17.11
N ASP A 56 -33.19 -10.63 -16.50
CA ASP A 56 -33.93 -9.58 -17.22
C ASP A 56 -33.24 -8.20 -17.16
N ASN A 57 -32.05 -8.13 -16.57
CA ASN A 57 -31.24 -6.93 -16.57
C ASN A 57 -29.75 -7.23 -16.49
N ARG A 58 -28.93 -6.35 -17.09
CA ARG A 58 -27.46 -6.40 -17.06
C ARG A 58 -26.89 -5.01 -17.36
N ARG A 59 -25.68 -4.70 -16.89
CA ARG A 59 -24.98 -3.47 -17.26
C ARG A 59 -24.53 -3.51 -18.73
N LEU A 60 -24.54 -2.36 -19.39
CA LEU A 60 -23.74 -2.18 -20.62
C LEU A 60 -22.26 -2.36 -20.29
N PHE A 61 -21.48 -2.91 -21.21
CA PHE A 61 -20.02 -2.88 -21.17
C PHE A 61 -19.51 -2.26 -22.46
N SER A 62 -18.62 -1.28 -22.33
CA SER A 62 -18.17 -0.44 -23.46
C SER A 62 -19.34 0.10 -24.32
N GLY A 63 -20.44 0.46 -23.66
CA GLY A 63 -21.64 1.01 -24.30
C GLY A 63 -22.58 0.01 -24.97
N LYS A 64 -22.34 -1.31 -24.87
CA LYS A 64 -23.12 -2.34 -25.56
C LYS A 64 -23.63 -3.43 -24.61
N LEU A 65 -24.75 -4.04 -25.00
CA LEU A 65 -25.36 -5.23 -24.41
C LEU A 65 -26.06 -6.03 -25.51
N LEU A 66 -26.05 -7.34 -25.42
CA LEU A 66 -26.71 -8.25 -26.33
C LEU A 66 -27.87 -8.95 -25.62
N ALA A 67 -29.07 -8.86 -26.19
CA ALA A 67 -30.23 -9.64 -25.76
C ALA A 67 -30.52 -10.76 -26.76
N MET A 68 -30.64 -11.99 -26.25
CA MET A 68 -30.97 -13.18 -27.02
C MET A 68 -32.46 -13.47 -26.84
N VAL A 69 -33.23 -13.37 -27.91
CA VAL A 69 -34.68 -13.53 -27.91
C VAL A 69 -35.06 -14.75 -28.72
N GLU A 70 -35.63 -15.76 -28.06
CA GLU A 70 -36.05 -17.00 -28.70
C GLU A 70 -37.55 -16.95 -28.99
N SER A 71 -37.93 -17.43 -30.17
CA SER A 71 -39.34 -17.56 -30.56
C SER A 71 -40.10 -18.57 -29.69
N THR A 72 -41.42 -18.42 -29.63
CA THR A 72 -42.33 -19.47 -29.15
C THR A 72 -42.82 -20.32 -30.33
N LEU A 73 -43.81 -21.19 -30.08
CA LEU A 73 -44.51 -21.92 -31.14
C LEU A 73 -45.66 -21.10 -31.76
N GLU A 74 -45.96 -19.92 -31.20
CA GLU A 74 -46.99 -19.04 -31.72
C GLU A 74 -46.35 -18.04 -32.69
N SER A 75 -46.93 -17.90 -33.88
CA SER A 75 -46.55 -16.81 -34.79
C SER A 75 -47.16 -15.49 -34.33
N GLY A 76 -46.48 -14.38 -34.58
CA GLY A 76 -46.93 -13.09 -34.11
C GLY A 76 -45.81 -12.09 -33.91
N ASP A 77 -46.15 -10.97 -33.28
CA ASP A 77 -45.20 -9.92 -32.97
C ASP A 77 -44.45 -10.25 -31.67
N ILE A 78 -43.16 -9.97 -31.66
CA ILE A 78 -42.28 -10.02 -30.50
C ILE A 78 -41.86 -8.58 -30.22
N VAL A 79 -42.27 -8.04 -29.07
CA VAL A 79 -41.90 -6.69 -28.65
C VAL A 79 -40.76 -6.80 -27.65
N VAL A 80 -39.63 -6.17 -27.97
CA VAL A 80 -38.45 -6.10 -27.10
C VAL A 80 -38.27 -4.66 -26.66
N ARG A 81 -38.39 -4.43 -25.35
CA ARG A 81 -38.26 -3.12 -24.73
C ARG A 81 -37.05 -3.07 -23.82
N ALA A 82 -36.22 -2.04 -23.97
CA ALA A 82 -35.06 -1.78 -23.14
C ALA A 82 -35.24 -0.46 -22.39
N TYR A 83 -34.99 -0.44 -21.09
CA TYR A 83 -35.05 0.78 -20.29
C TYR A 83 -33.95 0.84 -19.23
N SER A 84 -33.60 2.06 -18.84
CA SER A 84 -32.61 2.34 -17.80
C SER A 84 -32.88 3.71 -17.19
N GLU A 85 -32.46 3.92 -15.95
CA GLU A 85 -32.59 5.21 -15.31
C GLU A 85 -31.75 6.28 -16.03
N GLY A 86 -32.36 7.45 -16.27
CA GLY A 86 -31.73 8.57 -16.95
C GLY A 86 -31.64 8.46 -18.47
N LEU A 87 -32.22 7.42 -19.09
CA LEU A 87 -32.30 7.24 -20.54
C LEU A 87 -33.75 7.13 -21.01
N GLU A 88 -34.02 7.53 -22.25
CA GLU A 88 -35.31 7.26 -22.88
C GLU A 88 -35.43 5.76 -23.20
N PRO A 89 -36.57 5.10 -22.88
CA PRO A 89 -36.78 3.70 -23.24
C PRO A 89 -36.77 3.50 -24.76
N ALA A 90 -36.17 2.40 -25.21
CA ALA A 90 -36.17 1.98 -26.60
C ALA A 90 -37.03 0.73 -26.78
N GLU A 91 -37.66 0.60 -27.95
CA GLU A 91 -38.51 -0.54 -28.29
C GLU A 91 -38.30 -0.93 -29.75
N ILE A 92 -38.24 -2.23 -30.01
CA ILE A 92 -38.29 -2.80 -31.35
C ILE A 92 -39.35 -3.90 -31.42
N THR A 93 -39.92 -4.07 -32.61
CA THR A 93 -40.87 -5.15 -32.91
C THR A 93 -40.25 -6.08 -33.94
N LEU A 94 -40.12 -7.35 -33.59
CA LEU A 94 -39.74 -8.44 -34.49
C LEU A 94 -41.00 -9.25 -34.85
N ARG A 95 -40.95 -9.98 -35.97
CA ARG A 95 -42.04 -10.85 -36.40
C ARG A 95 -41.62 -12.31 -36.40
N ALA A 96 -42.29 -13.14 -35.62
CA ALA A 96 -42.20 -14.58 -35.70
C ALA A 96 -43.13 -15.10 -36.80
N GLU A 97 -42.55 -15.48 -37.94
CA GLU A 97 -43.30 -16.06 -39.05
C GLU A 97 -43.77 -17.48 -38.74
N ASP A 98 -45.00 -17.81 -39.17
CA ASP A 98 -45.55 -19.17 -39.07
C ASP A 98 -44.71 -20.15 -39.87
N CYS A 99 -44.43 -21.31 -39.28
CA CYS A 99 -43.70 -22.40 -39.89
C CYS A 99 -44.40 -23.75 -39.74
N GLY A 100 -45.68 -23.75 -39.37
CA GLY A 100 -46.43 -24.96 -39.03
C GLY A 100 -46.07 -25.52 -37.65
N SER A 101 -46.51 -26.75 -37.36
CA SER A 101 -46.28 -27.42 -36.07
C SER A 101 -44.95 -28.20 -36.09
N PRO A 102 -43.90 -27.74 -35.37
CA PRO A 102 -42.64 -28.48 -35.28
C PRO A 102 -42.84 -29.78 -34.49
N GLU A 103 -42.44 -30.92 -35.05
CA GLU A 103 -42.50 -32.20 -34.32
C GLU A 103 -41.39 -32.33 -33.29
N GLY A 104 -41.71 -32.88 -32.11
CA GLY A 104 -40.74 -33.20 -31.07
C GLY A 104 -40.17 -31.99 -30.30
N VAL A 105 -40.74 -30.79 -30.49
CA VAL A 105 -40.33 -29.58 -29.77
C VAL A 105 -41.26 -29.32 -28.58
N SER A 106 -40.68 -29.18 -27.40
CA SER A 106 -41.36 -28.69 -26.19
C SER A 106 -40.64 -27.43 -25.72
N VAL A 107 -41.39 -26.36 -25.53
CA VAL A 107 -40.83 -25.03 -25.29
C VAL A 107 -41.50 -24.38 -24.09
N VAL A 108 -40.72 -23.74 -23.22
CA VAL A 108 -41.27 -22.82 -22.22
C VAL A 108 -41.59 -21.53 -22.95
N SER A 109 -42.87 -21.18 -23.09
CA SER A 109 -43.30 -19.97 -23.81
C SER A 109 -43.13 -18.68 -23.00
N GLU A 110 -42.96 -18.80 -21.68
CA GLU A 110 -42.86 -17.67 -20.76
C GLU A 110 -41.41 -17.25 -20.54
N ASN A 111 -41.21 -15.99 -20.15
CA ASN A 111 -39.94 -15.54 -19.60
C ASN A 111 -39.70 -16.23 -18.25
N GLY A 112 -38.78 -17.18 -18.22
CA GLY A 112 -38.40 -17.91 -17.01
C GLY A 112 -36.96 -17.59 -16.62
N PHE A 113 -36.77 -17.06 -15.40
CA PHE A 113 -35.46 -16.74 -14.85
C PHE A 113 -35.13 -17.64 -13.66
N PRO A 114 -33.84 -17.90 -13.36
CA PRO A 114 -33.43 -18.61 -12.16
C PRO A 114 -33.94 -17.91 -10.89
N ALA A 115 -34.17 -18.71 -9.84
CA ALA A 115 -34.63 -18.18 -8.55
C ALA A 115 -33.65 -17.18 -7.91
N ALA A 116 -32.36 -17.29 -8.22
CA ALA A 116 -31.33 -16.33 -7.86
C ALA A 116 -30.94 -15.54 -9.11
N GLN A 117 -31.39 -14.29 -9.18
CA GLN A 117 -30.99 -13.32 -10.20
C GLN A 117 -30.65 -12.00 -9.54
N THR A 118 -29.77 -11.22 -10.17
CA THR A 118 -29.49 -9.85 -9.73
C THR A 118 -30.75 -9.00 -9.88
N GLU A 119 -31.24 -8.43 -8.78
CA GLU A 119 -32.36 -7.52 -8.82
C GLU A 119 -32.02 -6.28 -9.66
N TYR A 120 -33.02 -5.75 -10.36
CA TYR A 120 -32.84 -4.50 -11.09
C TYR A 120 -32.70 -3.34 -10.09
N THR A 121 -31.46 -2.93 -9.84
CA THR A 121 -31.09 -1.97 -8.79
C THR A 121 -31.44 -0.51 -9.10
N ARG A 122 -31.85 -0.19 -10.34
CA ARG A 122 -32.07 1.19 -10.80
C ARG A 122 -30.84 2.10 -10.61
N GLU A 123 -29.66 1.50 -10.64
CA GLU A 123 -28.43 2.24 -10.45
C GLU A 123 -28.07 3.12 -11.64
N ILE A 124 -27.42 4.24 -11.34
CA ILE A 124 -26.78 5.14 -12.28
C ILE A 124 -25.28 5.12 -11.96
N PRO A 125 -24.49 4.26 -12.63
CA PRO A 125 -23.06 4.15 -12.35
C PRO A 125 -22.27 5.36 -12.85
N ALA A 126 -21.25 5.75 -12.11
CA ALA A 126 -20.28 6.74 -12.55
C ALA A 126 -19.49 6.21 -13.76
N ARG A 127 -19.31 7.06 -14.76
CA ARG A 127 -18.56 6.75 -15.99
C ARG A 127 -17.34 7.65 -16.20
N ARG A 128 -17.27 8.76 -15.46
CA ARG A 128 -16.19 9.74 -15.56
C ARG A 128 -16.05 10.51 -14.24
N LEU A 129 -14.80 10.72 -13.86
CA LEU A 129 -14.39 11.63 -12.80
C LEU A 129 -13.80 12.87 -13.47
N VAL A 130 -14.19 14.05 -13.01
CA VAL A 130 -13.60 15.31 -13.48
C VAL A 130 -13.00 16.04 -12.29
N PRO A 131 -11.67 16.19 -12.23
CA PRO A 131 -11.03 16.82 -11.09
C PRO A 131 -11.25 18.33 -11.09
N VAL A 132 -11.34 18.88 -9.89
CA VAL A 132 -11.42 20.31 -9.61
C VAL A 132 -10.41 20.60 -8.51
N THR A 133 -9.34 21.29 -8.88
CA THR A 133 -8.30 21.73 -7.96
C THR A 133 -7.95 23.17 -8.22
N ASP A 134 -7.47 23.84 -7.19
CA ASP A 134 -7.06 25.24 -7.20
C ASP A 134 -5.56 25.42 -7.45
N SER A 135 -4.76 24.36 -7.36
CA SER A 135 -3.34 24.37 -7.73
C SER A 135 -2.88 22.98 -8.16
N SER A 136 -2.03 22.91 -9.18
CA SER A 136 -1.30 21.70 -9.56
C SER A 136 0.16 21.69 -9.08
N VAL A 137 0.58 22.74 -8.35
CA VAL A 137 1.96 22.92 -7.87
C VAL A 137 1.99 23.15 -6.35
N PHE A 138 2.91 22.47 -5.67
CA PHE A 138 3.18 22.58 -4.24
C PHE A 138 4.56 23.21 -4.00
N THR A 139 4.63 24.04 -2.96
CA THR A 139 5.83 24.80 -2.56
C THR A 139 5.93 24.86 -1.04
N PRO A 140 7.06 25.28 -0.43
CA PRO A 140 7.15 25.46 1.02
C PRO A 140 6.11 26.42 1.60
N GLU A 141 5.73 27.46 0.86
CA GLU A 141 4.70 28.42 1.27
C GLU A 141 3.28 27.84 1.16
N ARG A 142 3.12 26.80 0.35
CA ARG A 142 1.86 26.11 0.09
C ARG A 142 2.09 24.61 -0.12
N PRO A 143 2.35 23.85 0.97
CA PRO A 143 2.63 22.43 0.90
C PRO A 143 1.35 21.59 0.77
N THR A 144 0.18 22.20 0.95
CA THR A 144 -1.13 21.55 0.92
C THR A 144 -2.07 22.17 -0.11
N GLY A 145 -3.03 21.36 -0.59
CA GLY A 145 -3.95 21.73 -1.66
C GLY A 145 -5.21 20.90 -1.61
N GLU A 146 -6.33 21.52 -1.98
CA GLU A 146 -7.63 20.85 -2.00
C GLU A 146 -7.90 20.31 -3.42
N LEU A 147 -8.30 19.04 -3.47
CA LEU A 147 -8.71 18.36 -4.68
C LEU A 147 -10.13 17.85 -4.48
N ARG A 148 -10.98 18.07 -5.47
CA ARG A 148 -12.32 17.48 -5.55
C ARG A 148 -12.48 16.78 -6.88
N VAL A 149 -13.40 15.82 -6.94
CA VAL A 149 -13.83 15.23 -8.21
C VAL A 149 -15.32 15.35 -8.37
N LYS A 150 -15.75 15.74 -9.58
CA LYS A 150 -17.15 15.69 -9.99
C LYS A 150 -17.43 14.37 -10.69
N LEU A 151 -18.46 13.68 -10.24
CA LEU A 151 -18.95 12.44 -10.85
C LEU A 151 -19.89 12.75 -12.01
N PHE A 152 -19.70 12.03 -13.11
CA PHE A 152 -20.62 12.06 -14.23
C PHE A 152 -21.13 10.65 -14.56
N PRO A 153 -22.41 10.49 -14.94
CA PRO A 153 -23.43 11.56 -15.05
C PRO A 153 -23.80 12.16 -13.67
N GLU A 154 -24.42 13.35 -13.65
CA GLU A 154 -24.89 13.92 -12.39
C GLU A 154 -25.95 13.00 -11.77
N GLY A 155 -25.98 12.90 -10.44
CA GLY A 155 -26.92 12.00 -9.73
C GLY A 155 -26.53 10.52 -9.77
N CYS A 156 -25.23 10.21 -9.85
CA CYS A 156 -24.74 8.83 -9.70
C CYS A 156 -25.28 8.20 -8.40
N THR A 157 -25.66 6.93 -8.47
CA THR A 157 -26.04 6.14 -7.29
C THR A 157 -24.85 5.91 -6.36
N TYR A 158 -23.64 5.84 -6.94
CA TYR A 158 -22.40 5.54 -6.25
C TYR A 158 -21.55 6.80 -6.07
N SER A 159 -21.08 7.02 -4.83
CA SER A 159 -20.21 8.13 -4.42
C SER A 159 -19.01 7.65 -3.59
N ASP A 160 -18.67 6.36 -3.73
CA ASP A 160 -17.56 5.66 -3.08
C ASP A 160 -16.21 6.03 -3.69
N ILE A 161 -15.86 7.31 -3.63
CA ILE A 161 -14.57 7.79 -4.14
C ILE A 161 -13.46 7.37 -3.18
N LYS A 162 -12.47 6.66 -3.72
CA LYS A 162 -11.21 6.36 -3.04
C LYS A 162 -10.07 7.11 -3.69
N TRP A 163 -9.07 7.43 -2.87
CA TRP A 163 -7.92 8.23 -3.29
C TRP A 163 -6.63 7.47 -2.98
N SER A 164 -5.61 7.69 -3.80
CA SER A 164 -4.25 7.20 -3.57
C SER A 164 -3.26 8.15 -4.24
N VAL A 165 -2.01 8.16 -3.76
CA VAL A 165 -0.92 8.91 -4.39
C VAL A 165 -0.06 7.93 -5.16
N VAL A 166 0.08 8.14 -6.46
CA VAL A 166 0.81 7.25 -7.37
C VAL A 166 1.77 8.05 -8.25
N ARG A 167 2.76 7.39 -8.84
CA ARG A 167 3.58 7.91 -9.92
C ARG A 167 2.83 7.76 -11.24
N ARG A 168 3.36 8.33 -12.32
CA ARG A 168 2.75 8.25 -13.67
C ARG A 168 2.58 6.81 -14.20
N ASN A 169 3.38 5.87 -13.70
CA ASN A 169 3.26 4.44 -14.01
C ASN A 169 2.23 3.70 -13.13
N GLY A 170 1.54 4.40 -12.22
CA GLY A 170 0.51 3.84 -11.33
C GLY A 170 1.04 3.24 -10.02
N VAL A 171 2.35 3.27 -9.78
CA VAL A 171 2.98 2.77 -8.54
C VAL A 171 2.78 3.78 -7.41
N GLU A 172 2.52 3.34 -6.18
CA GLU A 172 2.37 4.22 -5.02
C GLU A 172 3.57 5.17 -4.85
N SER A 173 3.29 6.41 -4.48
CA SER A 173 4.31 7.46 -4.33
C SER A 173 4.32 8.00 -2.91
N ASN A 174 5.52 8.08 -2.33
CA ASN A 174 5.77 8.73 -1.04
C ASN A 174 5.95 10.26 -1.15
N LEU A 175 5.90 10.82 -2.37
CA LEU A 175 6.10 12.26 -2.60
C LEU A 175 4.96 13.12 -2.01
N ALA A 176 3.81 12.52 -1.73
CA ALA A 176 2.69 13.19 -1.09
C ALA A 176 1.84 12.20 -0.29
N THR A 177 0.97 12.73 0.57
CA THR A 177 -0.12 11.98 1.19
C THR A 177 -1.46 12.60 0.82
N VAL A 178 -2.51 11.78 0.85
CA VAL A 178 -3.88 12.22 0.60
C VAL A 178 -4.78 11.77 1.75
N GLU A 179 -5.48 12.72 2.35
CA GLU A 179 -6.52 12.51 3.35
C GLU A 179 -7.84 12.98 2.75
N TRP A 180 -8.96 12.30 3.01
CA TRP A 180 -10.22 12.66 2.36
C TRP A 180 -11.43 12.50 3.24
N ASP A 181 -12.47 13.29 2.93
CA ASP A 181 -13.81 13.21 3.49
C ASP A 181 -14.81 13.23 2.32
N GLY A 182 -15.27 12.05 1.93
CA GLY A 182 -16.12 11.86 0.74
C GLY A 182 -15.45 12.37 -0.54
N GLU A 183 -16.04 13.41 -1.15
CA GLU A 183 -15.62 13.98 -2.44
C GLU A 183 -14.42 14.94 -2.35
N LYS A 184 -13.99 15.32 -1.13
CA LYS A 184 -12.88 16.26 -0.92
C LYS A 184 -11.66 15.52 -0.43
N ALA A 185 -10.54 15.74 -1.10
CA ALA A 185 -9.23 15.25 -0.74
C ALA A 185 -8.30 16.43 -0.41
N LEU A 186 -7.66 16.37 0.75
CA LEU A 186 -6.54 17.21 1.13
C LEU A 186 -5.24 16.50 0.74
N VAL A 187 -4.50 17.10 -0.18
CA VAL A 187 -3.21 16.60 -0.65
C VAL A 187 -2.11 17.37 0.05
N THR A 188 -1.13 16.66 0.62
CA THR A 188 0.04 17.22 1.30
C THR A 188 1.30 16.71 0.64
N ALA A 189 2.05 17.59 -0.03
CA ALA A 189 3.34 17.23 -0.60
C ALA A 189 4.40 17.08 0.48
N LYS A 190 5.21 16.01 0.39
CA LYS A 190 6.26 15.65 1.35
C LYS A 190 7.67 15.84 0.80
N GLY A 191 7.83 15.86 -0.52
CA GLY A 191 9.11 16.14 -1.16
C GLY A 191 8.97 16.47 -2.63
N ASP A 192 10.07 16.88 -3.22
CA ASP A 192 10.17 17.40 -4.56
C ASP A 192 9.97 16.30 -5.62
N GLY A 193 9.29 16.65 -6.71
CA GLY A 193 9.08 15.76 -7.85
C GLY A 193 7.68 15.82 -8.43
N GLU A 194 7.42 14.93 -9.39
CA GLU A 194 6.11 14.76 -10.01
C GLU A 194 5.41 13.53 -9.45
N PHE A 195 4.13 13.70 -9.10
CA PHE A 195 3.26 12.63 -8.65
C PHE A 195 1.84 12.83 -9.19
N CYS A 196 1.04 11.80 -9.11
CA CYS A 196 -0.37 11.82 -9.45
C CYS A 196 -1.20 11.49 -8.20
N VAL A 197 -2.33 12.17 -8.03
CA VAL A 197 -3.36 11.72 -7.11
C VAL A 197 -4.40 10.98 -7.94
N ARG A 198 -4.59 9.70 -7.65
CA ARG A 198 -5.51 8.81 -8.33
C ARG A 198 -6.84 8.79 -7.60
N ALA A 199 -7.91 9.21 -8.27
CA ALA A 199 -9.29 9.10 -7.82
C ALA A 199 -9.95 7.86 -8.46
N MET A 200 -10.69 7.09 -7.67
CA MET A 200 -11.27 5.81 -8.09
C MET A 200 -12.71 5.69 -7.61
N VAL A 201 -13.58 5.11 -8.45
CA VAL A 201 -14.96 4.73 -8.08
C VAL A 201 -15.19 3.27 -8.45
N HIS A 202 -15.78 2.50 -7.55
CA HIS A 202 -15.99 1.07 -7.77
C HIS A 202 -17.37 0.76 -8.35
N ASN A 203 -18.35 1.66 -8.25
CA ASN A 203 -19.73 1.39 -8.71
C ASN A 203 -20.30 0.09 -8.13
N GLY A 204 -20.05 -0.17 -6.85
CA GLY A 204 -20.49 -1.38 -6.15
C GLY A 204 -19.71 -2.66 -6.49
N ALA A 205 -18.67 -2.60 -7.34
CA ALA A 205 -17.78 -3.72 -7.60
C ALA A 205 -16.66 -3.84 -6.55
N GLU A 206 -15.96 -4.98 -6.53
CA GLU A 206 -14.80 -5.18 -5.67
C GLU A 206 -13.61 -4.31 -6.11
N HIS A 207 -13.39 -4.19 -7.42
CA HIS A 207 -12.28 -3.45 -8.02
C HIS A 207 -12.72 -2.09 -8.61
N PRO A 208 -11.81 -1.10 -8.71
CA PRO A 208 -12.08 0.19 -9.34
C PRO A 208 -12.58 0.05 -10.79
N GLN A 209 -13.65 0.78 -11.12
CA GLN A 209 -14.31 0.73 -12.43
C GLN A 209 -14.15 2.03 -13.23
N VAL A 210 -13.90 3.15 -12.55
CA VAL A 210 -13.50 4.43 -13.15
C VAL A 210 -12.30 4.93 -12.38
N ILE A 211 -11.25 5.33 -13.11
CA ILE A 211 -10.01 5.83 -12.54
C ILE A 211 -9.67 7.15 -13.26
N GLU A 212 -9.25 8.15 -12.50
CA GLU A 212 -8.71 9.39 -13.03
C GLU A 212 -7.43 9.73 -12.26
N ASP A 213 -6.34 9.95 -13.00
CA ASP A 213 -5.04 10.34 -12.45
C ASP A 213 -4.83 11.85 -12.64
N ILE A 214 -4.71 12.58 -11.53
CA ILE A 214 -4.49 14.03 -11.52
C ILE A 214 -3.02 14.31 -11.24
N SER A 215 -2.30 14.89 -12.20
CA SER A 215 -0.87 15.19 -12.04
C SER A 215 -0.61 16.46 -11.24
N PHE A 216 0.37 16.37 -10.33
CA PHE A 216 0.88 17.45 -9.51
C PHE A 216 2.41 17.50 -9.54
N ARG A 217 2.97 18.65 -9.18
CA ARG A 217 4.41 18.85 -9.03
C ARG A 217 4.72 19.53 -7.70
N ALA A 218 5.74 19.07 -7.00
CA ALA A 218 6.27 19.69 -5.79
C ALA A 218 7.69 20.21 -6.03
N GLU A 219 7.99 21.41 -5.54
CA GLU A 219 9.30 22.06 -5.67
C GLU A 219 9.69 22.79 -4.37
N GLY A 220 10.95 22.68 -3.96
CA GLY A 220 11.52 23.38 -2.82
C GLY A 220 11.25 22.76 -1.44
N LEU A 221 10.60 21.59 -1.38
CA LEU A 221 10.30 20.83 -0.15
C LEU A 221 11.45 19.91 0.29
N GLY A 222 12.41 19.62 -0.59
CA GLY A 222 13.50 18.67 -0.33
C GLY A 222 13.16 17.23 -0.74
N ALA A 223 14.03 16.27 -0.41
CA ALA A 223 13.83 14.87 -0.80
C ALA A 223 12.75 14.18 0.05
N ALA A 224 11.85 13.43 -0.58
CA ALA A 224 10.97 12.52 0.16
C ALA A 224 11.67 11.18 0.37
N PHE A 225 11.86 10.79 1.61
CA PHE A 225 12.53 9.55 1.96
C PHE A 225 11.61 8.33 1.85
N LYS A 226 12.16 7.19 1.46
CA LYS A 226 11.51 5.88 1.55
C LYS A 226 11.76 5.31 2.95
N ASP A 227 10.74 4.82 3.61
CA ASP A 227 10.89 4.17 4.92
C ASP A 227 11.60 2.82 4.76
N ALA A 228 12.76 2.63 5.40
CA ALA A 228 13.50 1.37 5.39
C ALA A 228 12.71 0.22 6.02
N TYR A 229 11.82 0.50 6.97
CA TYR A 229 11.13 -0.51 7.78
C TYR A 229 9.80 -0.96 7.18
N GLY A 230 9.31 -0.23 6.17
CA GLY A 230 8.22 -0.65 5.30
C GLY A 230 8.71 -1.59 4.19
N PHE A 231 7.78 -2.26 3.53
CA PHE A 231 8.09 -3.01 2.31
C PHE A 231 8.35 -2.06 1.15
N ILE A 232 9.60 -1.97 0.70
CA ILE A 232 10.03 -1.20 -0.46
C ILE A 232 9.86 -2.08 -1.71
N SER A 233 8.70 -1.94 -2.35
CA SER A 233 8.35 -2.66 -3.57
C SER A 233 9.39 -2.46 -4.69
N ALA A 234 9.68 -3.52 -5.44
CA ALA A 234 10.55 -3.50 -6.62
C ALA A 234 10.16 -2.41 -7.61
N ASN A 235 8.86 -2.18 -7.83
CA ASN A 235 8.37 -1.17 -8.77
C ASN A 235 8.64 0.29 -8.34
N THR A 236 9.11 0.52 -7.12
CA THR A 236 9.49 1.86 -6.61
C THR A 236 10.95 2.22 -6.86
N LEU A 237 11.70 1.38 -7.58
CA LEU A 237 13.11 1.65 -7.91
C LEU A 237 13.28 2.99 -8.64
N ASP A 238 14.39 3.67 -8.36
CA ASP A 238 14.71 4.96 -8.98
C ASP A 238 15.55 4.78 -10.25
N SER A 239 16.38 3.74 -10.32
CA SER A 239 17.11 3.40 -11.54
C SER A 239 17.49 1.92 -11.64
N SER A 240 17.64 1.44 -12.87
CA SER A 240 18.17 0.11 -13.18
C SER A 240 19.16 0.20 -14.33
N ASN A 241 20.20 -0.65 -14.34
CA ASN A 241 21.16 -0.73 -15.44
C ASN A 241 20.61 -1.42 -16.70
N VAL A 242 19.50 -2.16 -16.56
CA VAL A 242 18.78 -2.81 -17.66
C VAL A 242 17.28 -2.46 -17.61
N PRO A 243 16.55 -2.53 -18.73
CA PRO A 243 15.11 -2.39 -18.73
C PRO A 243 14.44 -3.47 -17.86
N THR A 244 13.49 -3.07 -17.02
CA THR A 244 12.75 -3.95 -16.11
C THR A 244 11.28 -4.03 -16.52
N ASN A 245 10.68 -5.22 -16.48
CA ASN A 245 9.24 -5.38 -16.73
C ASN A 245 8.50 -5.44 -15.40
N MET A 246 7.59 -4.51 -15.21
CA MET A 246 6.71 -4.47 -14.05
C MET A 246 5.63 -5.54 -14.20
N ILE A 247 5.40 -6.30 -13.16
CA ILE A 247 4.33 -7.28 -13.05
C ILE A 247 3.37 -6.85 -11.93
N GLU A 248 2.25 -7.56 -11.81
CA GLU A 248 1.24 -7.28 -10.77
C GLU A 248 1.83 -7.36 -9.35
N ASP A 249 1.16 -6.72 -8.39
CA ASP A 249 1.55 -6.66 -6.97
C ASP A 249 2.90 -6.01 -6.64
N GLY A 250 3.39 -5.11 -7.50
CA GLY A 250 4.58 -4.31 -7.17
C GLY A 250 5.91 -5.00 -7.47
N ALA A 251 5.89 -6.16 -8.13
CA ALA A 251 7.09 -6.93 -8.45
C ALA A 251 7.64 -6.65 -9.86
N ILE A 252 8.87 -7.11 -10.11
CA ILE A 252 9.57 -7.02 -11.39
C ILE A 252 10.00 -8.40 -11.85
N SER A 253 9.93 -8.63 -13.17
CA SER A 253 10.50 -9.82 -13.79
C SER A 253 11.13 -9.54 -15.15
N ASN A 254 11.58 -10.60 -15.82
CA ASN A 254 12.07 -10.62 -17.19
C ASN A 254 13.30 -9.72 -17.46
N PHE A 255 14.14 -9.53 -16.44
CA PHE A 255 15.52 -9.08 -16.61
C PHE A 255 16.44 -10.27 -16.88
N ASP A 256 17.60 -10.03 -17.48
CA ASP A 256 18.58 -11.06 -17.86
C ASP A 256 20.00 -10.53 -17.64
N GLY A 257 20.88 -11.39 -17.13
CA GLY A 257 22.21 -11.01 -16.68
C GLY A 257 22.22 -10.12 -15.43
N ARG A 258 23.40 -9.59 -15.09
CA ARG A 258 23.64 -8.81 -13.87
C ARG A 258 22.81 -7.53 -13.86
N THR A 259 21.70 -7.56 -13.13
CA THR A 259 20.73 -6.48 -13.02
C THR A 259 20.91 -5.76 -11.70
N VAL A 260 21.21 -4.47 -11.75
CA VAL A 260 21.39 -3.58 -10.60
C VAL A 260 20.15 -2.72 -10.49
N MET A 261 19.42 -2.83 -9.40
CA MET A 261 18.21 -2.07 -9.10
C MET A 261 18.48 -1.16 -7.91
N THR A 262 18.37 0.15 -8.10
CA THR A 262 18.75 1.15 -7.08
C THR A 262 17.52 1.90 -6.58
N TYR A 263 17.42 1.98 -5.25
CA TYR A 263 16.47 2.78 -4.49
C TYR A 263 17.22 3.93 -3.84
N LYS A 264 16.79 5.15 -4.11
CA LYS A 264 17.35 6.36 -3.53
C LYS A 264 16.62 6.76 -2.26
N ASP A 265 17.33 7.49 -1.42
CA ASP A 265 16.76 8.21 -0.28
C ASP A 265 16.02 7.28 0.71
N VAL A 266 16.59 6.10 1.00
CA VAL A 266 16.04 5.14 1.98
C VAL A 266 16.45 5.57 3.39
N ASP A 267 15.49 5.91 4.24
CA ASP A 267 15.72 6.41 5.60
C ASP A 267 15.64 5.28 6.63
N PHE A 268 16.77 5.04 7.29
CA PHE A 268 16.96 4.09 8.38
C PHE A 268 16.78 4.74 9.76
N GLY A 269 16.50 6.04 9.83
CA GLY A 269 16.39 6.78 11.09
C GLY A 269 17.67 6.72 11.93
N LYS A 270 17.57 7.10 13.21
CA LYS A 270 18.73 7.11 14.12
C LYS A 270 19.20 5.73 14.53
N THR A 271 18.24 4.82 14.75
CA THR A 271 18.52 3.48 15.26
C THR A 271 19.09 2.56 14.20
N GLY A 272 18.64 2.65 12.96
CA GLY A 272 19.21 1.85 11.90
C GLY A 272 18.88 0.36 11.89
N SER A 273 19.48 -0.33 10.92
CA SER A 273 19.29 -1.76 10.68
C SER A 273 20.61 -2.49 10.37
N GLU A 274 20.68 -3.75 10.77
CA GLU A 274 21.76 -4.70 10.44
C GLU A 274 21.24 -5.90 9.63
N ILE A 275 19.93 -5.97 9.37
CA ILE A 275 19.28 -7.10 8.70
C ILE A 275 18.43 -6.57 7.55
N VAL A 276 18.71 -7.07 6.36
CA VAL A 276 17.88 -6.84 5.17
C VAL A 276 16.95 -8.02 4.96
N SER A 277 15.68 -7.74 4.71
CA SER A 277 14.68 -8.70 4.25
C SER A 277 14.54 -8.59 2.73
N ILE A 278 14.84 -9.67 2.02
CA ILE A 278 14.82 -9.70 0.56
C ILE A 278 13.62 -10.54 0.12
N ASN A 279 12.80 -10.05 -0.80
CA ASN A 279 11.59 -10.74 -1.25
C ASN A 279 11.72 -11.18 -2.72
N ILE A 280 11.82 -12.49 -2.93
CA ILE A 280 12.01 -13.11 -4.25
C ILE A 280 11.01 -14.25 -4.44
N GLY A 281 10.53 -14.44 -5.68
CA GLY A 281 9.85 -15.64 -6.16
C GLY A 281 10.80 -16.47 -7.02
N ALA A 282 11.24 -17.62 -6.49
CA ALA A 282 12.10 -18.54 -7.23
C ALA A 282 11.91 -20.00 -6.81
N CYS A 283 11.93 -20.91 -7.78
CA CYS A 283 11.92 -22.37 -7.56
C CYS A 283 13.33 -22.98 -7.43
N PHE A 284 14.35 -22.15 -7.22
CA PHE A 284 15.75 -22.50 -7.10
C PHE A 284 16.46 -21.46 -6.25
N ASP A 285 17.68 -21.75 -5.83
CA ASP A 285 18.44 -20.80 -5.02
C ASP A 285 19.02 -19.67 -5.88
N VAL A 286 18.93 -18.44 -5.40
CA VAL A 286 19.30 -17.24 -6.15
C VAL A 286 20.43 -16.48 -5.44
N PRO A 287 21.60 -16.24 -6.08
CA PRO A 287 22.59 -15.33 -5.56
C PRO A 287 22.08 -13.88 -5.63
N VAL A 288 22.18 -13.17 -4.51
CA VAL A 288 21.77 -11.77 -4.39
C VAL A 288 22.89 -10.99 -3.72
N GLU A 289 23.13 -9.77 -4.21
CA GLU A 289 24.01 -8.82 -3.54
C GLU A 289 23.21 -7.58 -3.14
N VAL A 290 23.47 -7.03 -1.97
CA VAL A 290 22.91 -5.76 -1.51
C VAL A 290 24.06 -4.80 -1.24
N TRP A 291 23.95 -3.59 -1.77
CA TRP A 291 24.97 -2.55 -1.72
C TRP A 291 24.40 -1.26 -1.14
N GLU A 292 25.22 -0.55 -0.38
CA GLU A 292 25.03 0.87 -0.06
C GLU A 292 25.66 1.67 -1.21
N GLY A 293 24.82 2.39 -1.95
CA GLY A 293 25.18 3.07 -3.20
C GLY A 293 25.15 2.15 -4.42
N ILE A 294 25.84 2.55 -5.49
CA ILE A 294 25.88 1.83 -6.76
C ILE A 294 27.05 0.83 -6.76
N PRO A 295 26.86 -0.44 -7.18
CA PRO A 295 27.95 -1.43 -7.26
C PRO A 295 29.15 -0.92 -8.06
N GLY A 296 30.34 -1.04 -7.46
CA GLY A 296 31.61 -0.56 -8.03
C GLY A 296 32.10 0.77 -7.46
N GLU A 297 31.18 1.63 -7.00
CA GLU A 297 31.50 2.89 -6.30
C GLU A 297 31.10 2.83 -4.80
N GLY A 298 30.06 2.06 -4.49
CA GLY A 298 29.52 1.88 -3.15
C GLY A 298 30.11 0.70 -2.36
N THR A 299 29.50 0.43 -1.21
CA THR A 299 29.93 -0.61 -0.25
C THR A 299 29.04 -1.84 -0.36
N LEU A 300 29.62 -3.04 -0.49
CA LEU A 300 28.87 -4.30 -0.45
C LEU A 300 28.44 -4.57 1.00
N LEU A 301 27.13 -4.61 1.25
CA LEU A 301 26.55 -4.89 2.56
C LEU A 301 26.41 -6.39 2.80
N CYS A 302 25.93 -7.14 1.80
CA CYS A 302 25.89 -8.59 1.88
C CYS A 302 25.89 -9.21 0.48
N SER A 303 26.46 -10.42 0.40
CA SER A 303 26.32 -11.31 -0.75
C SER A 303 25.80 -12.64 -0.23
N VAL A 304 24.57 -12.97 -0.61
CA VAL A 304 23.79 -14.03 0.01
C VAL A 304 23.20 -14.95 -1.05
N LYS A 305 22.82 -16.14 -0.60
CA LYS A 305 22.11 -17.11 -1.42
C LYS A 305 20.69 -17.21 -0.90
N PHE A 306 19.76 -16.55 -1.58
CA PHE A 306 18.34 -16.65 -1.30
C PHE A 306 17.87 -18.07 -1.59
N GLY A 307 17.35 -18.75 -0.57
CA GLY A 307 16.97 -20.16 -0.68
C GLY A 307 15.72 -20.34 -1.54
N ASN A 308 15.64 -21.46 -2.27
CA ASN A 308 14.44 -21.87 -2.99
C ASN A 308 13.21 -21.83 -2.06
N ASN A 309 12.17 -21.12 -2.48
CA ASN A 309 10.91 -21.03 -1.75
C ASN A 309 9.73 -21.67 -2.49
N GLY A 310 9.95 -22.21 -3.70
CA GLY A 310 8.91 -22.89 -4.48
C GLY A 310 7.84 -21.95 -5.07
N HIS A 311 8.01 -20.63 -4.96
CA HIS A 311 7.07 -19.65 -5.50
C HIS A 311 7.47 -19.22 -6.92
N TRP A 312 6.68 -19.61 -7.92
CA TRP A 312 6.83 -19.11 -9.30
C TRP A 312 5.90 -17.93 -9.63
N CYS A 313 4.72 -17.90 -9.01
CA CYS A 313 3.70 -16.84 -9.20
C CYS A 313 3.46 -16.08 -7.89
N GLY A 314 4.53 -15.55 -7.30
CA GLY A 314 4.52 -14.80 -6.03
C GLY A 314 5.92 -14.70 -5.45
N PHE A 315 6.11 -13.93 -4.38
CA PHE A 315 7.38 -13.78 -3.68
C PHE A 315 7.23 -13.98 -2.17
N ALA A 316 8.32 -14.37 -1.52
CA ALA A 316 8.39 -14.48 -0.06
C ALA A 316 9.72 -13.91 0.46
N GLY A 317 9.72 -13.44 1.71
CA GLY A 317 10.87 -12.82 2.35
C GLY A 317 11.84 -13.83 2.96
N GLN A 318 13.14 -13.52 2.89
CA GLN A 318 14.18 -14.13 3.72
C GLN A 318 15.09 -13.03 4.26
N ASP A 319 15.54 -13.20 5.50
CA ASP A 319 16.29 -12.19 6.23
C ASP A 319 17.77 -12.54 6.26
N PHE A 320 18.61 -11.53 6.02
CA PHE A 320 20.05 -11.71 5.93
C PHE A 320 20.81 -10.63 6.69
N PRO A 321 21.88 -11.00 7.41
CA PRO A 321 22.73 -10.02 8.08
C PRO A 321 23.55 -9.21 7.07
N MET A 322 23.75 -7.94 7.38
CA MET A 322 24.61 -7.01 6.65
C MET A 322 25.98 -6.89 7.33
N SER A 323 26.99 -6.47 6.58
CA SER A 323 28.37 -6.29 7.06
C SER A 323 28.53 -5.12 8.03
N GLN A 324 27.58 -4.19 8.03
CA GLN A 324 27.55 -3.01 8.89
C GLN A 324 26.12 -2.56 9.13
N ARG A 325 25.94 -1.81 10.22
CA ARG A 325 24.68 -1.13 10.54
C ARG A 325 24.53 0.13 9.70
N LEU A 326 23.37 0.30 9.08
CA LEU A 326 23.02 1.53 8.37
C LEU A 326 22.12 2.40 9.25
N THR A 327 22.48 3.67 9.43
CA THR A 327 21.69 4.71 10.11
C THR A 327 21.59 5.96 9.22
N GLY A 328 20.51 6.72 9.34
CA GLY A 328 20.24 7.87 8.48
C GLY A 328 19.79 7.47 7.08
N VAL A 329 20.03 8.32 6.10
CA VAL A 329 19.51 8.17 4.72
C VAL A 329 20.59 7.62 3.79
N HIS A 330 20.24 6.58 3.03
CA HIS A 330 21.14 5.88 2.12
C HIS A 330 20.48 5.54 0.78
N ASP A 331 21.30 5.48 -0.27
CA ASP A 331 20.92 4.83 -1.52
C ASP A 331 21.22 3.33 -1.39
N ILE A 332 20.30 2.46 -1.78
CA ILE A 332 20.46 1.00 -1.69
C ILE A 332 20.34 0.39 -3.07
N SER A 333 21.29 -0.46 -3.46
CA SER A 333 21.19 -1.25 -4.69
C SER A 333 21.10 -2.74 -4.42
N VAL A 334 20.20 -3.42 -5.12
CA VAL A 334 20.06 -4.88 -5.13
C VAL A 334 20.54 -5.40 -6.47
N VAL A 335 21.39 -6.43 -6.45
CA VAL A 335 21.92 -7.06 -7.66
C VAL A 335 21.47 -8.51 -7.75
N ILE A 336 20.80 -8.82 -8.86
CA ILE A 336 20.30 -10.17 -9.18
C ILE A 336 20.69 -10.48 -10.61
N SER A 337 21.20 -11.69 -10.86
CA SER A 337 21.61 -12.11 -12.22
C SER A 337 20.65 -13.12 -12.86
N ASP A 338 19.85 -13.80 -12.05
CA ASP A 338 18.92 -14.83 -12.49
C ASP A 338 17.56 -14.24 -12.82
N ARG A 339 16.88 -14.82 -13.81
CA ARG A 339 15.51 -14.43 -14.16
C ARG A 339 14.53 -14.99 -13.13
N ILE A 340 14.05 -14.12 -12.25
CA ILE A 340 13.12 -14.43 -11.16
C ILE A 340 11.99 -13.39 -11.06
N ILE A 341 11.12 -13.54 -10.07
CA ILE A 341 10.20 -12.48 -9.64
C ILE A 341 10.84 -11.76 -8.46
N PHE A 342 11.19 -10.49 -8.61
CA PHE A 342 11.71 -9.68 -7.50
C PHE A 342 10.58 -8.83 -6.94
N GLY A 343 10.18 -9.09 -5.70
CA GLY A 343 9.11 -8.36 -5.02
C GLY A 343 9.57 -7.03 -4.43
N GLY A 344 10.76 -7.00 -3.85
CA GLY A 344 11.30 -5.82 -3.19
C GLY A 344 12.20 -6.15 -2.00
N ILE A 345 12.47 -5.14 -1.18
CA ILE A 345 13.27 -5.26 0.05
C ILE A 345 12.58 -4.57 1.22
N GLY A 346 13.01 -4.91 2.43
CA GLY A 346 12.76 -4.16 3.65
C GLY A 346 13.92 -4.35 4.61
N PHE A 347 13.90 -3.65 5.74
CA PHE A 347 14.93 -3.75 6.75
C PHE A 347 14.30 -3.99 8.11
N ILE A 348 14.99 -4.76 8.96
CA ILE A 348 14.51 -5.02 10.32
C ILE A 348 15.15 -4.00 11.26
N PRO A 349 14.36 -3.18 11.97
CA PRO A 349 14.92 -2.19 12.88
C PRO A 349 15.68 -2.88 14.00
N VAL A 350 16.87 -2.35 14.34
CA VAL A 350 17.55 -2.74 15.58
C VAL A 350 16.66 -2.30 16.74
N GLN A 351 16.39 -3.21 17.68
CA GLN A 351 15.65 -2.86 18.88
C GLN A 351 16.57 -2.08 19.82
N ARG A 352 16.49 -0.73 19.76
CA ARG A 352 17.33 0.19 20.57
C ARG A 352 17.32 -0.16 22.05
N ALA A 353 16.20 -0.66 22.58
CA ALA A 353 16.06 -1.09 23.97
C ALA A 353 17.07 -2.16 24.39
N TYR A 354 17.29 -3.18 23.55
CA TYR A 354 18.13 -4.33 23.86
C TYR A 354 19.54 -4.25 23.26
N ASP A 355 19.83 -3.17 22.53
CA ASP A 355 21.13 -2.92 21.94
C ASP A 355 22.11 -2.27 22.95
N THR A 356 23.40 -2.32 22.65
CA THR A 356 24.41 -1.60 23.42
C THR A 356 24.30 -0.10 23.13
N ASN A 357 23.76 0.65 24.08
CA ASN A 357 23.56 2.08 24.00
C ASN A 357 24.79 2.82 24.55
N TRP A 358 25.58 3.39 23.64
CA TRP A 358 26.74 4.22 23.99
C TRP A 358 26.31 5.58 24.50
N VAL A 359 26.87 5.99 25.64
CA VAL A 359 26.35 7.17 26.35
C VAL A 359 26.71 8.48 25.68
N GLY A 360 27.78 8.51 24.88
CA GLY A 360 28.08 9.63 24.02
C GLY A 360 27.07 9.86 22.89
N GLU A 361 26.18 8.89 22.62
CA GLU A 361 25.15 8.92 21.57
C GLU A 361 23.73 9.12 22.17
N ALA A 362 23.64 9.62 23.41
CA ALA A 362 22.38 9.91 24.09
C ALA A 362 21.55 10.97 23.35
N ASP A 363 20.22 10.91 23.49
CA ASP A 363 19.32 11.90 22.87
C ASP A 363 19.50 13.30 23.46
N SER A 364 19.80 13.37 24.77
CA SER A 364 20.23 14.60 25.41
C SER A 364 21.02 14.35 26.69
N VAL A 365 21.94 15.26 26.99
CA VAL A 365 22.71 15.28 28.25
C VAL A 365 22.66 16.70 28.83
N TYR A 366 22.26 16.82 30.09
CA TYR A 366 22.19 18.08 30.83
C TYR A 366 22.92 17.93 32.16
N GLY A 367 23.55 18.99 32.67
CA GLY A 367 24.13 18.98 34.01
C GLY A 367 25.20 20.03 34.21
N ASP A 368 25.72 20.10 35.44
CA ASP A 368 26.69 21.13 35.83
C ASP A 368 28.14 20.72 35.50
N ASP A 369 28.46 19.42 35.65
CA ASP A 369 29.82 18.88 35.47
C ASP A 369 29.82 17.58 34.64
N TYR A 370 30.16 17.67 33.35
CA TYR A 370 30.40 16.51 32.47
C TYR A 370 31.25 16.89 31.25
N SER A 371 31.81 15.88 30.57
CA SER A 371 32.48 16.04 29.28
C SER A 371 32.17 14.86 28.35
N ILE A 372 31.62 15.14 27.17
CA ILE A 372 31.35 14.12 26.15
C ILE A 372 32.66 13.85 25.39
N THR A 373 33.13 12.61 25.43
CA THR A 373 34.39 12.18 24.79
C THR A 373 34.14 10.96 23.92
N GLY A 374 33.83 11.19 22.64
CA GLY A 374 33.49 10.13 21.70
C GLY A 374 32.22 9.40 22.13
N ARG A 375 32.33 8.09 22.41
CA ARG A 375 31.20 7.23 22.80
C ARG A 375 30.90 7.20 24.30
N SER A 376 31.66 7.91 25.13
CA SER A 376 31.48 7.94 26.58
C SER A 376 31.22 9.36 27.09
N VAL A 377 30.57 9.47 28.24
CA VAL A 377 30.44 10.72 29.00
C VAL A 377 31.29 10.58 30.26
N THR A 378 32.31 11.42 30.37
CA THR A 378 33.31 11.36 31.43
C THR A 378 33.19 12.55 32.38
N GLY A 379 33.74 12.40 33.58
CA GLY A 379 33.73 13.47 34.58
C GLY A 379 32.33 13.83 35.06
N ILE A 380 31.40 12.85 35.09
CA ILE A 380 30.03 13.04 35.56
C ILE A 380 30.08 13.36 37.06
N GLY A 381 29.78 14.62 37.36
CA GLY A 381 29.81 15.19 38.69
C GLY A 381 28.41 15.57 39.16
N ASN A 382 28.15 16.87 39.26
CA ASN A 382 26.96 17.40 39.90
C ASN A 382 25.76 17.51 38.94
N ASN A 383 24.62 16.94 39.35
CA ASN A 383 23.30 17.07 38.70
C ASN A 383 23.27 16.72 37.19
N VAL A 384 23.92 15.63 36.78
CA VAL A 384 23.92 15.23 35.37
C VAL A 384 22.74 14.30 35.09
N ILE A 385 22.01 14.58 34.00
CA ILE A 385 20.88 13.81 33.49
C ILE A 385 21.20 13.43 32.04
N ILE A 386 21.09 12.14 31.74
CA ILE A 386 21.30 11.57 30.40
C ILE A 386 20.00 10.91 29.98
N ASN A 387 19.42 11.34 28.87
CA ASN A 387 18.09 10.88 28.41
C ASN A 387 18.15 10.06 27.13
N TYR A 388 17.27 9.08 27.07
CA TYR A 388 16.96 8.24 25.92
C TYR A 388 15.46 8.19 25.74
N GLU A 389 14.99 8.59 24.58
CA GLU A 389 13.57 8.71 24.27
C GLU A 389 13.09 7.49 23.47
N GLY A 390 11.88 7.02 23.78
CA GLY A 390 11.16 6.02 22.99
C GLY A 390 11.82 4.64 22.89
N LEU A 391 12.40 4.12 23.98
CA LEU A 391 12.91 2.76 24.02
C LEU A 391 11.75 1.76 24.14
N ASP A 392 11.57 0.91 23.12
CA ASP A 392 10.50 -0.10 23.06
C ASP A 392 10.96 -1.47 23.59
N PHE A 393 10.40 -1.86 24.74
CA PHE A 393 10.64 -3.14 25.40
C PHE A 393 9.60 -4.22 25.03
N GLY A 394 8.63 -3.90 24.17
CA GLY A 394 7.58 -4.81 23.74
C GLY A 394 6.77 -5.42 24.89
N VAL A 395 6.11 -6.55 24.60
CA VAL A 395 5.29 -7.28 25.59
C VAL A 395 6.13 -8.19 26.49
N ALA A 396 7.28 -8.65 26.00
CA ALA A 396 8.18 -9.53 26.76
C ALA A 396 8.87 -8.78 27.91
N GLY A 397 9.13 -7.48 27.73
CA GLY A 397 9.73 -6.63 28.74
C GLY A 397 11.21 -6.91 28.99
N THR A 398 11.76 -6.25 29.99
CA THR A 398 13.11 -6.46 30.54
C THR A 398 13.07 -6.32 32.06
N ASP A 399 13.88 -7.08 32.76
CA ASP A 399 14.08 -7.02 34.22
C ASP A 399 15.56 -6.92 34.62
N GLU A 400 16.47 -6.85 33.65
CA GLU A 400 17.91 -6.69 33.87
C GLU A 400 18.49 -5.50 33.10
N LEU A 401 19.43 -4.81 33.73
CA LEU A 401 20.19 -3.71 33.15
C LEU A 401 21.68 -3.90 33.41
N VAL A 402 22.47 -3.83 32.35
CA VAL A 402 23.92 -3.83 32.39
C VAL A 402 24.44 -2.42 32.15
N ILE A 403 25.27 -1.92 33.06
CA ILE A 403 25.93 -0.61 32.95
C ILE A 403 27.43 -0.83 32.89
N SER A 404 28.09 -0.18 31.93
CA SER A 404 29.54 -0.12 31.80
C SER A 404 30.05 1.29 32.09
N GLY A 405 30.96 1.39 33.05
CA GLY A 405 31.56 2.66 33.45
C GLY A 405 32.56 2.52 34.59
N VAL A 406 33.08 3.65 35.07
CA VAL A 406 34.07 3.69 36.15
C VAL A 406 33.67 4.74 37.17
N THR A 407 33.55 4.32 38.43
CA THR A 407 33.43 5.25 39.57
C THR A 407 34.77 5.47 40.26
N ARG A 408 35.03 6.71 40.69
CA ARG A 408 36.16 7.05 41.57
C ARG A 408 35.79 7.04 43.05
N ASN A 409 34.50 6.99 43.35
CA ASN A 409 33.96 6.81 44.69
C ASN A 409 33.85 5.31 45.04
N PRO A 410 33.95 4.91 46.32
CA PRO A 410 33.72 3.51 46.73
C PRO A 410 32.37 2.96 46.24
N MET A 411 31.35 3.81 46.21
CA MET A 411 30.06 3.57 45.60
C MET A 411 29.52 4.88 45.02
N ASN A 412 28.89 4.80 43.85
CA ASN A 412 28.19 5.88 43.18
C ASN A 412 26.73 5.47 42.94
N GLN A 413 25.79 6.26 43.47
CA GLN A 413 24.37 6.01 43.25
C GLN A 413 23.93 6.60 41.90
N ILE A 414 23.24 5.80 41.10
CA ILE A 414 22.66 6.19 39.82
C ILE A 414 21.14 6.06 39.93
N GLN A 415 20.40 7.13 39.65
CA GLN A 415 18.94 7.07 39.59
C GLN A 415 18.52 6.72 38.16
N LEU A 416 18.00 5.50 37.96
CA LEU A 416 17.33 5.11 36.73
C LEU A 416 15.88 5.61 36.80
N ARG A 417 15.54 6.57 35.95
CA ARG A 417 14.17 7.06 35.79
C ARG A 417 13.61 6.47 34.51
N TYR A 418 12.39 5.96 34.58
CA TYR A 418 11.68 5.47 33.41
C TYR A 418 10.25 5.98 33.40
N THR A 419 9.80 6.41 32.23
CA THR A 419 8.46 6.96 32.03
C THR A 419 7.76 6.18 30.92
N PRO A 420 6.77 5.34 31.25
CA PRO A 420 5.96 4.67 30.24
C PRO A 420 5.17 5.70 29.42
N GLU A 421 4.94 5.43 28.14
CA GLU A 421 4.11 6.27 27.28
C GLU A 421 2.72 6.50 27.91
N GLY A 422 2.35 7.77 28.16
CA GLY A 422 1.10 8.15 28.84
C GLY A 422 1.05 7.83 30.35
N GLY A 423 2.17 7.38 30.93
CA GLY A 423 2.30 7.00 32.33
C GLY A 423 2.90 8.09 33.23
N SER A 424 3.20 7.70 34.47
CA SER A 424 3.94 8.54 35.43
C SER A 424 5.39 8.06 35.56
N GLN A 425 6.32 9.00 35.72
CA GLN A 425 7.74 8.72 35.91
C GLN A 425 7.96 7.89 37.18
N LYS A 426 8.69 6.79 37.03
CA LYS A 426 9.15 5.92 38.13
C LYS A 426 10.65 6.07 38.30
N THR A 427 11.17 5.78 39.49
CA THR A 427 12.61 5.93 39.80
C THR A 427 13.11 4.71 40.55
N VAL A 428 14.24 4.18 40.10
CA VAL A 428 14.97 3.04 40.69
C VAL A 428 16.37 3.51 41.02
N LEU A 429 16.86 3.10 42.19
CA LEU A 429 18.20 3.45 42.65
C LEU A 429 19.13 2.28 42.37
N LEU A 430 20.19 2.55 41.62
CA LEU A 430 21.24 1.60 41.28
C LEU A 430 22.51 1.99 42.04
N GLU A 431 23.17 1.01 42.66
CA GLU A 431 24.39 1.23 43.44
C GLU A 431 25.60 0.69 42.68
N PHE A 432 26.30 1.56 41.96
CA PHE A 432 27.49 1.19 41.19
C PHE A 432 28.74 1.27 42.07
N THR A 433 29.43 0.15 42.28
CA THR A 433 30.55 0.06 43.22
C THR A 433 31.91 0.13 42.54
N GLN A 434 32.96 0.58 43.22
CA GLN A 434 34.31 0.59 42.62
C GLN A 434 34.87 -0.82 42.43
N ASP A 435 34.59 -1.72 43.38
CA ASP A 435 35.11 -3.09 43.41
C ASP A 435 34.34 -4.05 42.48
N GLY A 436 33.15 -3.65 42.01
CA GLY A 436 32.33 -4.44 41.09
C GLY A 436 32.85 -4.52 39.66
N GLY A 437 33.97 -3.85 39.36
CA GLY A 437 34.54 -3.80 38.02
C GLY A 437 33.81 -2.81 37.10
N ARG A 438 34.22 -2.81 35.82
CA ARG A 438 33.73 -1.84 34.83
C ARG A 438 32.29 -2.13 34.38
N GLU A 439 31.89 -3.39 34.33
CA GLU A 439 30.55 -3.82 33.91
C GLU A 439 29.81 -4.40 35.11
N GLN A 440 28.67 -3.80 35.46
CA GLN A 440 27.84 -4.22 36.59
C GLN A 440 26.41 -4.46 36.13
N ARG A 441 25.82 -5.54 36.65
CA ARG A 441 24.45 -5.99 36.35
C ARG A 441 23.52 -5.61 37.49
N PHE A 442 22.34 -5.11 37.14
CA PHE A 442 21.33 -4.65 38.07
C PHE A 442 19.99 -5.30 37.74
N THR A 443 19.35 -5.89 38.74
CA THR A 443 17.95 -6.29 38.65
C THR A 443 17.07 -5.06 38.81
N ILE A 444 16.19 -4.83 37.84
CA ILE A 444 15.26 -3.70 37.81
C ILE A 444 13.81 -4.21 37.81
N PRO A 445 12.82 -3.38 38.20
CA PRO A 445 11.42 -3.72 38.00
C PRO A 445 11.14 -3.94 36.51
N GLU A 446 10.27 -4.89 36.20
CA GLU A 446 9.87 -5.20 34.82
C GLU A 446 9.40 -3.94 34.06
N ILE A 447 10.08 -3.63 32.96
CA ILE A 447 9.75 -2.52 32.06
C ILE A 447 9.21 -3.13 30.76
N THR A 448 8.01 -2.74 30.36
CA THR A 448 7.34 -3.21 29.13
C THR A 448 6.85 -2.02 28.31
N GLY A 449 6.67 -2.23 27.00
CA GLY A 449 6.23 -1.22 26.04
C GLY A 449 7.24 -0.09 25.83
N VAL A 450 6.77 1.04 25.28
CA VAL A 450 7.60 2.20 24.98
C VAL A 450 7.82 3.06 26.23
N ASN A 451 9.07 3.33 26.57
CA ASN A 451 9.46 4.13 27.73
C ASN A 451 10.58 5.12 27.40
N ASP A 452 10.53 6.30 28.01
CA ASP A 452 11.67 7.21 28.08
C ASP A 452 12.53 6.85 29.30
N ILE A 453 13.84 6.70 29.10
CA ILE A 453 14.81 6.33 30.13
C ILE A 453 15.76 7.49 30.40
N SER A 454 15.96 7.82 31.69
CA SER A 454 16.95 8.80 32.12
C SER A 454 17.85 8.26 33.20
N PHE A 455 19.15 8.47 33.06
CA PHE A 455 20.13 8.25 34.13
C PHE A 455 20.45 9.56 34.82
N VAL A 456 20.21 9.64 36.12
CA VAL A 456 20.43 10.86 36.92
C VAL A 456 21.50 10.63 37.98
N PHE A 457 22.49 11.52 37.96
CA PHE A 457 23.64 11.55 38.85
C PHE A 457 23.52 12.76 39.78
N MET A 458 23.47 12.48 41.08
CA MET A 458 23.23 13.47 42.13
C MET A 458 24.53 14.17 42.57
N PRO A 459 24.45 15.29 43.32
CA PRO A 459 25.65 15.96 43.84
C PRO A 459 26.58 15.02 44.61
N GLY A 460 27.88 15.07 44.30
CA GLY A 460 28.90 14.19 44.88
C GLY A 460 29.24 12.95 44.05
N SER A 461 28.57 12.75 42.91
CA SER A 461 28.94 11.71 41.95
C SER A 461 30.33 11.94 41.35
N SER A 462 31.02 10.85 41.04
CA SER A 462 32.28 10.87 40.28
C SER A 462 32.33 9.64 39.39
N PHE A 463 31.74 9.76 38.21
CA PHE A 463 31.49 8.63 37.31
C PHE A 463 31.94 8.93 35.88
N ASP A 464 32.46 7.91 35.21
CA ASP A 464 32.66 7.91 33.76
C ASP A 464 31.75 6.82 33.19
N PHE A 465 30.82 7.20 32.32
CA PHE A 465 29.79 6.31 31.77
C PHE A 465 30.08 5.98 30.31
N ASP A 466 30.27 4.70 29.99
CA ASP A 466 30.58 4.23 28.64
C ASP A 466 29.32 3.81 27.87
N TRP A 467 28.62 2.79 28.33
CA TRP A 467 27.43 2.25 27.65
C TRP A 467 26.52 1.51 28.63
N PHE A 468 25.26 1.29 28.24
CA PHE A 468 24.34 0.41 28.96
C PHE A 468 23.56 -0.49 27.98
N ARG A 469 22.98 -1.57 28.49
CA ARG A 469 22.13 -2.49 27.73
C ARG A 469 21.09 -3.13 28.65
N PHE A 470 19.85 -3.23 28.19
CA PHE A 470 18.80 -4.01 28.86
C PHE A 470 18.83 -5.46 28.38
N GLU A 471 18.53 -6.40 29.27
CA GLU A 471 18.53 -7.85 28.99
C GLU A 471 17.20 -8.52 29.35
#